data_AF-A0A929GMH7-F1
#
_entry.id   AF-A0A929GMH7-F1
#
_cell.length_a   1.000
_cell.length_b   1.000
_cell.length_c   1.000
_cell.angle_alpha   90.00
_cell.angle_beta   90.00
_cell.angle_gamma   90.00
#
_symmetry.space_group_name_H-M   'P 1'
#
loop_
_entity.id
_entity.type
_entity.pdbx_description
1 polymer ?
#
loop_
_entity_poly.entity_id
_entity_poly.type
_entity_poly.pdbx_seq_one_letter_code
_entity_poly.pdbx_strand_id
1 'polypeptide(L)'
;INIDKSGANFGAIKLFNKRTFSRIKIRQCKYLNNIVEQDHRMIKWHIMQGLGFKEFESAKRIISGIEIIRMIKKDQLLNPKNSAFESFKSLAI
;
A
#
# COMPACT_ATOMS: atom_id res chain seq x y z
N ILE A 1 -10.83 13.23 -3.45
CA ILE A 1 -9.80 12.24 -3.84
C ILE A 1 -8.54 13.01 -4.23
N ASN A 2 -7.37 12.58 -3.74
CA ASN A 2 -6.09 13.12 -4.20
C ASN A 2 -5.66 12.37 -5.45
N ILE A 3 -5.27 13.07 -6.49
CA ILE A 3 -4.88 12.49 -7.77
C ILE A 3 -3.53 13.04 -8.15
N ASP A 4 -2.73 12.24 -8.84
CA ASP A 4 -1.55 12.72 -9.53
C ASP A 4 -1.92 13.73 -10.64
N LYS A 5 -0.91 14.31 -11.28
CA LYS A 5 -1.13 15.28 -12.38
C LYS A 5 -1.59 14.60 -13.69
N SER A 6 -2.18 13.40 -13.63
CA SER A 6 -2.68 12.68 -14.81
C SER A 6 -3.94 13.35 -15.36
N GLY A 7 -3.88 13.78 -16.62
CA GLY A 7 -5.02 14.34 -17.34
C GLY A 7 -6.15 13.33 -17.56
N ALA A 8 -5.80 12.05 -17.79
CA ALA A 8 -6.76 10.98 -18.00
C ALA A 8 -7.63 10.74 -16.74
N ASN A 9 -7.00 10.67 -15.56
CA ASN A 9 -7.70 10.45 -14.28
C ASN A 9 -8.65 11.61 -13.96
N PHE A 10 -8.21 12.85 -14.22
CA PHE A 10 -9.03 14.05 -14.04
C PHE A 10 -10.26 14.03 -14.96
N GLY A 11 -10.06 13.70 -16.24
CA GLY A 11 -11.15 13.59 -17.21
C GLY A 11 -12.16 12.51 -16.84
N ALA A 12 -11.68 11.33 -16.44
CA ALA A 12 -12.52 10.20 -16.02
C ALA A 12 -13.43 10.57 -14.83
N ILE A 13 -12.90 11.23 -13.80
CA ILE A 13 -13.69 11.60 -12.62
C ILE A 13 -14.64 12.76 -12.92
N LYS A 14 -14.26 13.69 -13.80
CA LYS A 14 -15.16 14.74 -14.25
C LYS A 14 -16.36 14.15 -15.02
N LEU A 15 -16.11 13.17 -15.89
CA LEU A 15 -17.16 12.45 -16.60
C LEU A 15 -18.03 11.63 -15.64
N PHE A 16 -17.42 10.96 -14.66
CA PHE A 16 -18.14 10.21 -13.64
C PHE A 16 -19.09 11.13 -12.84
N ASN A 17 -18.58 12.24 -12.30
CA ASN A 17 -19.40 13.23 -11.59
C ASN A 17 -20.57 13.73 -12.44
N LYS A 18 -20.38 13.91 -13.75
CA LYS A 18 -21.45 14.31 -14.68
C LYS A 18 -22.51 13.22 -14.87
N ARG A 19 -22.11 11.94 -14.93
CA ARG A 19 -23.01 10.80 -15.18
C ARG A 19 -23.80 10.38 -13.93
N THR A 20 -23.17 10.42 -12.75
CA THR A 20 -23.77 9.94 -11.50
C THR A 20 -24.27 11.06 -10.59
N PHE A 21 -24.22 12.32 -11.05
CA PHE A 21 -24.52 13.51 -10.23
C PHE A 21 -23.70 13.58 -8.92
N SER A 22 -22.56 12.89 -8.90
CA SER A 22 -21.63 12.89 -7.76
C SER A 22 -20.84 14.19 -7.72
N ARG A 23 -20.47 14.65 -6.51
CA ARG A 23 -19.63 15.84 -6.31
C ARG A 23 -18.27 15.46 -5.72
N ILE A 24 -17.55 14.56 -6.38
CA ILE A 24 -16.22 14.15 -5.93
C ILE A 24 -15.26 15.33 -6.12
N LYS A 25 -14.77 15.90 -5.01
CA LYS A 25 -13.74 16.94 -5.03
C LYS A 25 -12.38 16.32 -5.38
N ILE A 26 -11.80 16.78 -6.48
CA ILE A 26 -10.45 16.41 -6.89
C ILE A 26 -9.45 17.36 -6.22
N ARG A 27 -8.39 16.79 -5.64
CA ARG A 27 -7.26 17.52 -5.05
C ARG A 27 -5.98 17.05 -5.75
N GLN A 28 -5.03 17.96 -5.97
CA GLN A 28 -3.71 17.65 -6.51
C GLN A 28 -2.64 18.10 -5.51
N CYS A 29 -2.56 17.40 -4.38
CA CYS A 29 -1.58 17.67 -3.33
C CYS A 29 -0.36 16.77 -3.52
N LYS A 30 0.76 17.36 -3.96
CA LYS A 30 2.03 16.64 -4.15
C LYS A 30 2.53 15.99 -2.86
N TYR A 31 2.39 16.69 -1.74
CA TYR A 31 2.84 16.19 -0.44
C TYR A 31 2.14 14.89 -0.03
N LEU A 32 0.80 14.82 -0.18
CA LEU A 32 0.05 13.60 0.12
C LEU A 32 0.41 12.44 -0.81
N ASN A 33 0.72 12.71 -2.09
CA ASN A 33 1.23 11.68 -2.99
C ASN A 33 2.61 11.16 -2.55
N ASN A 34 3.50 12.06 -2.15
CA ASN A 34 4.84 11.68 -1.69
C ASN A 34 4.80 10.75 -0.46
N ILE A 35 3.88 10.95 0.49
CA ILE A 35 3.74 10.06 1.66
C ILE A 35 3.39 8.63 1.23
N VAL A 36 2.41 8.49 0.35
CA VAL A 36 1.97 7.16 -0.15
C VAL A 36 3.07 6.53 -1.00
N GLU A 37 3.70 7.29 -1.89
CA GLU A 37 4.81 6.81 -2.71
C GLU A 37 6.02 6.37 -1.86
N GLN A 38 6.30 7.09 -0.77
CA GLN A 38 7.39 6.77 0.14
C GLN A 38 7.12 5.47 0.91
N ASP A 39 5.89 5.24 1.36
CA ASP A 39 5.54 4.00 2.05
C ASP A 39 5.76 2.76 1.16
N HIS A 40 5.38 2.88 -0.12
CA HIS A 40 5.56 1.82 -1.11
C HIS A 40 7.00 1.65 -1.60
N ARG A 41 7.87 2.64 -1.39
CA ARG A 41 9.24 2.67 -1.96
C ARG A 41 10.09 1.49 -1.50
N MET A 42 9.96 1.10 -0.25
CA MET A 42 10.72 -0.03 0.32
C MET A 42 10.32 -1.35 -0.33
N ILE A 43 9.02 -1.59 -0.51
CA ILE A 43 8.51 -2.79 -1.20
C ILE A 43 8.97 -2.80 -2.66
N LYS A 44 8.83 -1.68 -3.38
CA LYS A 44 9.30 -1.55 -4.77
C LYS A 44 10.80 -1.81 -4.90
N TRP A 45 11.61 -1.32 -3.97
CA TRP A 45 13.06 -1.53 -3.99
C TRP A 45 13.41 -3.02 -3.82
N HIS A 46 12.79 -3.72 -2.86
CA HIS A 46 12.99 -5.15 -2.68
C HIS A 46 12.57 -5.97 -3.92
N ILE A 47 11.42 -5.66 -4.51
CA ILE A 47 10.93 -6.33 -5.72
C ILE A 47 11.90 -6.13 -6.89
N MET A 48 12.41 -4.90 -7.06
CA MET A 48 13.33 -4.55 -8.14
C MET A 48 14.67 -5.29 -8.03
N GLN A 49 15.20 -5.46 -6.81
CA GLN A 49 16.43 -6.24 -6.58
C GLN A 49 16.21 -7.74 -6.85
N GLY A 50 15.00 -8.26 -6.64
CA GLY A 50 14.67 -9.68 -6.80
C GLY A 50 14.23 -10.11 -8.20
N LEU A 51 14.34 -9.27 -9.24
CA LEU A 51 13.77 -9.48 -10.59
C LEU A 51 12.23 -9.67 -10.58
N GLY A 52 11.56 -9.25 -9.52
CA GLY A 52 10.13 -9.48 -9.32
C GLY A 52 9.78 -10.88 -8.83
N PHE A 53 8.48 -11.13 -8.67
CA PHE A 53 7.95 -12.42 -8.28
C PHE A 53 7.48 -13.19 -9.52
N LYS A 54 7.80 -14.48 -9.60
CA LYS A 54 7.33 -15.36 -10.68
C LYS A 54 5.85 -15.74 -10.54
N GLU A 55 5.32 -15.73 -9.32
CA GLU A 55 3.95 -16.13 -9.01
C GLU A 55 3.30 -15.17 -8.00
N PHE A 56 1.99 -14.94 -8.15
CA PHE A 56 1.20 -14.06 -7.28
C PHE A 56 1.12 -14.55 -5.83
N GLU A 57 0.93 -15.85 -5.60
CA GLU A 57 0.85 -16.40 -4.24
C GLU A 57 2.17 -16.28 -3.49
N SER A 58 3.29 -16.40 -4.21
CA SER A 58 4.63 -16.17 -3.65
C SER A 58 4.84 -14.70 -3.31
N ALA A 59 4.42 -13.78 -4.20
CA ALA A 59 4.45 -12.33 -3.93
C ALA A 59 3.65 -11.96 -2.68
N LYS A 60 2.43 -12.48 -2.59
CA LYS A 60 1.50 -12.22 -1.48
C LYS A 60 2.11 -12.64 -0.14
N ARG A 61 2.59 -13.89 -0.04
CA ARG A 61 3.23 -14.41 1.19
C ARG A 61 4.42 -13.56 1.63
N ILE A 62 5.29 -13.17 0.68
CA ILE A 62 6.47 -12.35 0.99
C ILE A 62 6.06 -10.95 1.46
N ILE A 63 5.15 -10.27 0.76
CA ILE A 63 4.68 -8.94 1.13
C ILE A 63 4.01 -8.98 2.51
N SER A 64 3.13 -9.95 2.76
CA SER A 64 2.49 -10.13 4.07
C SER A 64 3.51 -10.39 5.18
N GLY A 65 4.53 -11.20 4.93
CA GLY A 65 5.61 -11.42 5.91
C GLY A 65 6.37 -10.13 6.25
N ILE A 66 6.70 -9.30 5.25
CA ILE A 66 7.35 -8.00 5.46
C ILE A 66 6.45 -7.05 6.27
N GLU A 67 5.15 -7.06 6.00
CA GLU A 67 4.16 -6.24 6.71
C GLU A 67 4.04 -6.66 8.18
N ILE A 68 3.94 -7.96 8.48
CA ILE A 68 3.87 -8.49 9.85
C ILE A 68 5.13 -8.08 10.63
N ILE A 69 6.32 -8.22 10.04
CA ILE A 69 7.58 -7.80 10.69
C ILE A 69 7.59 -6.29 10.96
N ARG A 70 7.09 -5.47 10.02
CA ARG A 70 6.95 -4.02 10.22
C ARG A 70 5.98 -3.69 11.36
N MET A 71 4.85 -4.38 11.44
CA MET A 71 3.86 -4.19 12.51
C MET A 71 4.45 -4.53 13.88
N ILE A 72 5.18 -5.65 13.98
CA ILE A 72 5.90 -6.05 15.20
C ILE A 72 6.93 -4.98 15.60
N LYS A 73 7.75 -4.50 14.65
CA LYS A 73 8.78 -3.48 14.91
C LYS A 73 8.20 -2.12 15.34
N LYS A 74 6.99 -1.80 14.92
CA LYS A 74 6.30 -0.55 15.26
C LYS A 74 5.38 -0.67 16.48
N ASP A 75 5.35 -1.83 17.13
CA ASP A 75 4.45 -2.13 18.24
C ASP A 75 2.96 -1.90 17.90
N GLN A 76 2.58 -2.23 16.67
CA GLN A 76 1.22 -2.03 16.13
C GLN A 76 0.32 -3.27 16.31
N LEU A 77 0.75 -4.25 17.10
CA LEU A 77 -0.03 -5.45 17.36
C LEU A 77 -1.04 -5.20 18.47
N LEU A 78 -2.30 -5.54 18.23
CA LEU A 78 -3.35 -5.46 19.26
C LEU A 78 -3.13 -6.46 20.39
N ASN A 79 -2.65 -7.67 20.06
CA ASN A 79 -2.41 -8.77 21.00
C ASN A 79 -1.02 -9.40 20.75
N PRO A 80 0.09 -8.73 21.15
CA PRO A 80 1.42 -9.29 21.00
C PRO A 80 1.56 -10.56 21.85
N LYS A 81 2.22 -11.59 21.30
CA LYS A 81 2.63 -12.77 22.06
C LYS A 81 3.89 -12.47 22.87
N ASN A 82 4.27 -13.42 23.72
CA ASN A 82 5.45 -13.32 24.60
C ASN A 82 6.77 -13.01 23.86
N SER A 83 6.83 -13.25 22.55
CA SER A 83 7.96 -12.84 21.71
C SER A 83 7.49 -12.34 20.34
N ALA A 84 8.35 -11.54 19.71
CA ALA A 84 8.20 -11.10 18.32
C ALA A 84 8.09 -12.30 17.36
N PHE A 85 8.85 -13.36 17.62
CA PHE A 85 8.84 -14.57 16.78
C PHE A 85 7.52 -15.34 16.91
N GLU A 86 7.00 -15.50 18.13
CA GLU A 86 5.70 -16.14 18.34
C GLU A 86 4.56 -15.34 17.72
N SER A 87 4.64 -14.01 17.81
CA SER A 87 3.69 -13.12 17.15
C SER A 87 3.74 -13.29 15.62
N PHE A 88 4.95 -13.31 15.05
CA PHE A 88 5.15 -13.55 13.61
C PHE A 88 4.61 -14.91 13.18
N LYS A 89 4.97 -15.99 13.89
CA LYS A 89 4.52 -17.35 13.59
C LYS A 89 3.00 -17.51 13.67
N SER A 90 2.35 -16.80 14.60
CA SER A 90 0.89 -16.82 14.72
C SER A 90 0.15 -16.10 13.59
N LEU A 91 0.82 -15.17 12.90
CA LEU A 91 0.24 -14.33 11.84
C LEU A 91 0.68 -14.74 10.43
N ALA A 92 1.79 -15.46 10.32
CA ALA A 92 2.28 -16.01 9.06
C ALA A 92 1.41 -17.20 8.64
N ILE A 93 0.68 -17.04 7.53
CA ILE A 93 -0.17 -18.08 6.89
C ILE A 93 0.59 -18.67 5.70
#